data_AF-A0A2K0TS64-F1
#
_entry.id   AF-A0A2K0TS64-F1
#
_cell.length_a   1.000
_cell.length_b   1.000
_cell.length_c   1.000
_cell.angle_alpha   90.00
_cell.angle_beta   90.00
_cell.angle_gamma   90.00
#
_symmetry.space_group_name_H-M   'P 1'
#
loop_
_entity.id
_entity.type
_entity.pdbx_description
1 polymer ?
#
loop_
_entity_poly.entity_id
_entity_poly.type
_entity_poly.pdbx_seq_one_letter_code
_entity_poly.pdbx_strand_id
1 'polypeptide(L)'
;MHPSSALRVLRQRCPSAIRVSHRAAPASRTIARSYATKQSGSAAQFYKTFTRPIGKVLVLAVFTYQVAYWTWLKLEADEHREETDATIAALETTVNEYKKTKEEK
;
A
#
# COMPACT_ATOMS: atom_id res chain seq x y z
N MET A 1 77.73 -12.23 -46.89
CA MET A 1 76.96 -13.35 -46.31
C MET A 1 75.81 -12.76 -45.50
N HIS A 2 74.59 -13.01 -45.98
CA HIS A 2 73.25 -12.92 -45.38
C HIS A 2 72.82 -11.70 -44.54
N PRO A 3 72.01 -10.79 -45.12
CA PRO A 3 71.07 -9.93 -44.38
C PRO A 3 69.80 -10.72 -44.03
N SER A 4 69.36 -10.67 -42.77
CA SER A 4 68.14 -11.34 -42.32
C SER A 4 66.96 -10.37 -42.29
N SER A 5 66.01 -10.67 -43.16
CA SER A 5 64.75 -10.00 -43.46
C SER A 5 63.75 -10.07 -42.31
N ALA A 6 63.00 -8.98 -42.07
CA ALA A 6 61.59 -9.06 -41.69
C ALA A 6 60.92 -7.68 -41.82
N LEU A 7 60.33 -7.45 -43.00
CA LEU A 7 59.39 -6.39 -43.29
C LEU A 7 58.19 -6.49 -42.35
N ARG A 8 57.98 -5.49 -41.49
CA ARG A 8 56.75 -5.38 -40.70
C ARG A 8 55.75 -4.52 -41.48
N VAL A 9 54.78 -5.25 -42.02
CA VAL A 9 53.60 -4.87 -42.80
C VAL A 9 52.98 -3.52 -42.42
N LEU A 10 52.84 -2.66 -43.43
CA LEU A 10 52.01 -1.46 -43.44
C LEU A 10 50.53 -1.89 -43.39
N ARG A 11 49.86 -1.75 -42.25
CA ARG A 11 48.44 -2.10 -42.12
C ARG A 11 47.56 -0.86 -41.90
N GLN A 12 46.96 -0.46 -43.02
CA GLN A 12 45.55 -0.06 -43.21
C GLN A 12 45.05 1.20 -42.48
N ARG A 13 44.91 2.31 -43.22
CA ARG A 13 43.69 2.75 -43.93
C ARG A 13 42.61 3.29 -42.98
N CYS A 14 42.56 4.61 -42.88
CA CYS A 14 41.45 5.36 -42.32
C CYS A 14 40.15 5.03 -43.05
N PRO A 15 39.06 4.71 -42.33
CA PRO A 15 37.72 4.96 -42.83
C PRO A 15 37.23 6.32 -42.31
N SER A 16 37.06 7.27 -43.22
CA SER A 16 36.31 8.50 -42.99
C SER A 16 34.87 8.12 -42.60
N ALA A 17 34.51 8.28 -41.34
CA ALA A 17 33.13 8.10 -40.90
C ALA A 17 32.28 9.27 -41.40
N ILE A 18 31.43 8.99 -42.39
CA ILE A 18 30.35 9.86 -42.85
C ILE A 18 29.42 10.10 -41.66
N ARG A 19 29.41 11.33 -41.12
CA ARG A 19 28.41 11.73 -40.12
C ARG A 19 27.09 12.00 -40.85
N VAL A 20 26.14 11.09 -40.70
CA VAL A 20 24.73 11.36 -41.00
C VAL A 20 24.23 12.39 -39.98
N SER A 21 23.79 13.55 -40.45
CA SER A 21 23.09 14.54 -39.63
C SER A 21 21.73 13.99 -39.22
N HIS A 22 21.65 13.38 -38.04
CA HIS A 22 20.37 13.11 -37.40
C HIS A 22 19.83 14.44 -36.86
N ARG A 23 18.72 14.88 -37.46
CA ARG A 23 17.93 16.05 -37.06
C ARG A 23 17.66 16.01 -35.56
N ALA A 24 18.16 16.99 -34.82
CA ALA A 24 17.98 17.07 -33.37
C ALA A 24 16.49 17.24 -33.04
N ALA A 25 15.92 16.24 -32.36
CA ALA A 25 14.62 16.37 -31.70
C ALA A 25 14.77 17.29 -30.47
N PRO A 26 13.78 18.14 -30.15
CA PRO A 26 13.83 18.97 -28.96
C PRO A 26 13.79 18.07 -27.72
N ALA A 27 14.88 18.06 -26.95
CA ALA A 27 14.97 17.37 -25.68
C ALA A 27 13.99 18.01 -24.68
N SER A 28 12.88 17.32 -24.40
CA SER A 28 11.99 17.68 -23.30
C SER A 28 12.75 17.51 -21.98
N ARG A 29 13.16 18.62 -21.37
CA ARG A 29 13.87 18.62 -20.08
C ARG A 29 12.90 18.19 -19.00
N THR A 30 12.94 16.92 -18.65
CA THR A 30 12.24 16.43 -17.46
C THR A 30 12.96 17.03 -16.25
N ILE A 31 12.34 18.00 -15.57
CA ILE A 31 12.85 18.53 -14.31
C ILE A 31 12.72 17.42 -13.27
N ALA A 32 13.79 16.65 -13.09
CA ALA A 32 13.90 15.68 -12.01
C ALA A 32 13.88 16.46 -10.69
N ARG A 33 12.76 16.40 -9.98
CA ARG A 33 12.59 17.00 -8.65
C ARG A 33 13.48 16.25 -7.67
N SER A 34 14.68 16.77 -7.42
CA SER A 34 15.58 16.26 -6.39
C SER A 34 14.99 16.57 -5.02
N TYR A 35 14.33 15.60 -4.39
CA TYR A 35 14.02 15.68 -2.97
C TYR A 35 15.34 15.61 -2.21
N ALA A 36 15.59 16.57 -1.31
CA ALA A 36 16.72 16.51 -0.40
C ALA A 36 16.56 15.27 0.50
N THR A 37 17.18 14.16 0.11
CA THR A 37 17.34 13.01 0.99
C THR A 37 18.26 13.46 2.11
N LYS A 38 17.70 13.87 3.25
CA LYS A 38 18.47 13.90 4.48
C LYS A 38 19.04 12.49 4.63
N GLN A 39 20.36 12.36 4.57
CA GLN A 39 21.10 11.11 4.76
C GLN A 39 20.49 10.43 6.00
N SER A 40 19.65 9.43 5.78
CA SER A 40 18.91 8.82 6.88
C SER A 40 19.95 8.10 7.72
N GLY A 41 20.21 8.58 8.94
CA GLY A 41 21.16 7.93 9.86
C GLY A 41 20.84 6.44 10.00
N SER A 42 21.84 5.61 10.34
CA SER A 42 21.69 4.15 10.34
C SER A 42 20.42 3.67 11.09
N ALA A 43 20.07 4.33 12.20
CA ALA A 43 18.82 4.09 12.95
C ALA A 43 17.53 4.19 12.11
N ALA A 44 17.44 5.15 11.20
CA ALA A 44 16.27 5.33 10.33
C ALA A 44 16.18 4.23 9.23
N GLN A 45 17.32 3.65 8.83
CA GLN A 45 17.35 2.47 7.97
C GLN A 45 16.86 1.24 8.74
N PHE A 46 17.35 1.00 9.97
CA PHE A 46 16.88 -0.12 10.81
C PHE A 46 15.38 -0.10 11.07
N TYR A 47 14.81 1.08 11.37
CA TYR A 47 13.37 1.22 11.55
C TYR A 47 12.59 0.86 10.28
N LYS A 48 13.08 1.26 9.11
CA LYS A 48 12.44 0.93 7.83
C LYS A 48 12.48 -0.57 7.53
N THR A 49 13.59 -1.23 7.81
CA THR A 49 13.80 -2.63 7.42
C THR A 49 13.17 -3.61 8.41
N PHE A 50 13.27 -3.36 9.71
CA PHE A 50 12.89 -4.31 10.75
C PHE A 50 11.62 -3.88 11.49
N THR A 51 11.57 -2.64 11.96
CA THR A 51 10.45 -2.19 12.81
C THR A 51 9.17 -1.95 12.00
N ARG A 52 9.28 -1.43 10.78
CA ARG A 52 8.11 -1.11 9.95
C ARG A 52 7.31 -2.34 9.52
N PRO A 53 7.91 -3.47 9.10
CA PRO A 53 7.16 -4.71 8.86
C PRO A 53 6.58 -5.31 10.14
N ILE A 54 7.36 -5.36 11.23
CA ILE A 54 6.91 -5.93 12.52
C ILE A 54 5.72 -5.16 13.07
N GLY A 55 5.80 -3.83 13.08
CA GLY A 55 4.70 -2.98 13.53
C GLY A 55 3.44 -3.17 12.70
N LYS A 56 3.56 -3.36 11.38
CA LYS A 56 2.40 -3.65 10.51
C LYS A 56 1.73 -4.97 10.88
N VAL A 57 2.51 -6.03 11.07
CA VAL A 57 1.97 -7.35 11.41
C VAL A 57 1.35 -7.33 12.81
N LEU A 58 1.99 -6.68 13.79
CA LEU A 58 1.47 -6.57 15.15
C LEU A 58 0.12 -5.83 15.18
N VAL A 59 0.01 -4.69 14.49
CA VAL A 59 -1.25 -3.94 14.40
C VAL A 59 -2.33 -4.76 13.69
N LEU A 60 -1.99 -5.43 12.58
CA LEU A 60 -2.92 -6.27 11.86
C LEU A 60 -3.37 -7.47 12.71
N ALA A 61 -2.46 -8.10 13.45
CA ALA A 61 -2.76 -9.22 14.34
C ALA A 61 -3.73 -8.80 15.45
N VAL A 62 -3.45 -7.68 16.14
CA VAL A 62 -4.35 -7.14 17.14
C VAL A 62 -5.69 -6.81 16.52
N PHE A 63 -5.72 -6.09 15.39
CA PHE A 63 -6.96 -5.77 14.68
C PHE A 63 -7.78 -7.02 14.34
N THR A 64 -7.13 -8.07 13.83
CA THR A 64 -7.79 -9.32 13.46
C THR A 64 -8.39 -10.02 14.68
N TYR A 65 -7.66 -10.04 15.80
CA TYR A 65 -8.17 -10.54 17.08
C TYR A 65 -9.37 -9.73 17.58
N GLN A 66 -9.31 -8.40 17.49
CA GLN A 66 -10.42 -7.53 17.88
C GLN A 66 -11.66 -7.80 17.04
N VAL A 67 -11.52 -7.92 15.73
CA VAL A 67 -12.65 -8.22 14.83
C VAL A 67 -13.22 -9.60 15.12
N ALA A 68 -12.38 -10.61 15.31
CA ALA A 68 -12.84 -11.96 15.64
C ALA A 68 -13.59 -11.99 16.98
N TYR A 69 -13.04 -11.38 18.03
CA TYR A 69 -13.67 -11.29 19.34
C TYR A 69 -14.99 -10.49 19.30
N TRP A 70 -14.99 -9.36 18.58
CA TRP A 70 -16.20 -8.58 18.38
C TRP A 70 -17.27 -9.35 17.60
N THR A 71 -16.87 -10.11 16.58
CA THR A 71 -17.78 -10.97 15.81
C THR A 71 -18.38 -12.05 16.69
N TRP A 72 -17.57 -12.68 17.55
CA TRP A 72 -18.03 -13.65 18.53
C TRP A 72 -19.08 -13.05 19.48
N LEU A 73 -18.79 -11.90 20.09
CA LEU A 73 -19.75 -11.19 20.96
C LEU A 73 -21.02 -10.77 20.20
N LYS A 74 -20.89 -10.43 18.92
CA LYS A 74 -22.03 -10.01 18.10
C LYS A 74 -22.96 -11.17 17.78
N LEU A 75 -22.42 -12.36 17.53
CA LEU A 75 -23.23 -13.59 17.36
C LEU A 75 -24.03 -13.92 18.63
N GLU A 76 -23.41 -13.80 19.82
CA GLU A 76 -24.12 -13.98 21.10
C GLU A 76 -25.19 -12.89 21.32
N ALA A 77 -24.90 -11.65 20.94
CA ALA A 77 -25.84 -10.55 21.07
C ALA A 77 -27.00 -10.63 20.07
N ASP A 78 -26.77 -11.17 18.87
CA ASP A 78 -27.81 -11.28 17.84
C ASP A 78 -28.90 -12.30 18.26
N GLU A 79 -28.58 -13.32 19.07
CA GLU A 79 -29.59 -14.24 19.67
C GLU A 79 -30.52 -13.52 20.67
N HIS A 80 -29.98 -12.62 21.49
CA HIS A 80 -30.78 -11.89 22.48
C HIS A 80 -31.58 -10.70 21.91
N ARG A 81 -31.16 -10.16 20.76
CA ARG A 81 -31.85 -9.01 20.16
C ARG A 81 -33.22 -9.36 19.61
N GLU A 82 -33.38 -10.54 19.02
CA GLU A 82 -34.68 -10.97 18.50
C GLU A 82 -35.72 -11.11 19.63
N GLU A 83 -35.32 -11.66 20.78
CA GLU A 83 -36.19 -11.80 21.96
C GLU A 83 -36.55 -10.44 22.59
N THR A 84 -35.57 -9.54 22.67
CA THR A 84 -35.78 -8.22 23.27
C THR A 84 -36.67 -7.35 22.39
N ASP A 85 -36.46 -7.36 21.07
CA ASP A 85 -37.27 -6.61 20.10
C ASP A 85 -38.71 -7.15 20.06
N ALA A 86 -38.91 -8.46 20.14
CA ALA A 86 -40.23 -9.07 20.25
C ALA A 86 -40.95 -8.69 21.55
N THR A 87 -40.22 -8.64 22.66
CA THR A 87 -40.77 -8.24 23.96
C THR A 87 -41.14 -6.76 23.97
N ILE A 88 -40.31 -5.88 23.39
CA ILE A 88 -40.61 -4.45 23.25
C ILE A 88 -41.87 -4.23 22.41
N ALA A 89 -41.99 -4.91 21.27
CA ALA A 89 -43.18 -4.82 20.43
C ALA A 89 -44.46 -5.26 21.16
N ALA A 90 -44.38 -6.32 21.96
CA ALA A 90 -45.50 -6.77 22.79
C ALA A 90 -45.88 -5.71 23.84
N LEU A 91 -44.90 -5.12 24.53
CA LEU A 91 -45.15 -4.06 25.52
C LEU A 91 -45.75 -2.80 24.89
N GLU A 92 -45.29 -2.40 23.70
CA GLU A 92 -45.83 -1.24 22.99
C GLU A 92 -47.30 -1.42 22.63
N THR A 93 -47.71 -2.62 22.20
CA THR A 93 -49.12 -2.92 21.93
C THR A 93 -49.99 -2.83 23.18
N THR A 94 -49.55 -3.40 24.31
CA THR A 94 -50.31 -3.34 25.57
C THR A 94 -50.44 -1.92 26.08
N VAL A 95 -49.35 -1.13 26.06
CA VAL A 95 -49.39 0.28 26.48
C VAL A 95 -50.35 1.07 25.60
N ASN A 96 -50.36 0.85 24.29
CA ASN A 96 -51.25 1.56 23.37
C ASN A 96 -52.73 1.20 23.63
N GLU A 97 -53.04 -0.07 23.88
CA GLU A 97 -54.38 -0.52 24.28
C GLU A 97 -54.84 0.11 25.59
N TYR A 98 -53.97 0.15 26.61
CA TYR A 98 -54.26 0.81 27.88
C TYR A 98 -54.48 2.32 27.72
N LYS A 99 -53.72 2.98 26.83
CA LYS A 99 -53.92 4.41 26.57
C LYS A 99 -55.26 4.67 25.88
N LYS A 100 -55.62 3.88 24.85
CA LYS A 100 -56.94 3.99 24.18
C LYS A 100 -58.11 3.79 25.15
N THR A 101 -58.07 2.74 25.96
CA THR A 101 -59.14 2.46 26.94
C THR A 101 -59.22 3.50 28.07
N LYS A 102 -58.11 4.19 28.39
CA LYS A 102 -58.11 5.33 29.31
C LYS A 102 -58.63 6.62 28.70
N GLU A 103 -58.42 6.84 27.41
CA GLU A 103 -58.89 8.04 26.69
C GLU A 103 -60.38 7.94 26.30
N GLU A 104 -60.91 6.72 26.18
CA GLU A 104 -62.32 6.46 25.85
C GLU A 104 -63.26 6.50 27.08
N LYS A 105 -62.71 6.67 28.29
CA LYS A 105 -63.45 6.74 29.56
C LYS A 105 -63.36 8.12 30.20
#